data_AF-A0A1B2HZI0-F1
#
_entry.id   AF-A0A1B2HZI0-F1
#
_cell.length_a   1.000
_cell.length_b   1.000
_cell.length_c   1.000
_cell.angle_alpha   90.00
_cell.angle_beta   90.00
_cell.angle_gamma   90.00
#
_symmetry.space_group_name_H-M   'P 1'
#
loop_
_entity.id
_entity.type
_entity.pdbx_description
1 polymer ?
#
loop_
_entity_poly.entity_id
_entity_poly.type
_entity_poly.pdbx_seq_one_letter_code
_entity_poly.pdbx_strand_id
1 'polypeptide(L)'
;MPAEASGLTVHTGQIDGAEYRVEVPSRWNGTLLLYSHGTYPAGYTPPIEMASRPAARDELLRRGYALAASRYRVPHGHSVPDALRDQPALADWFAREVARPRRVIAWGASLGGLTSVMLGERQRFDGVLALCGALRGAVTRSNQLLDLGFVLRTFFEPSLQVARVSDAAANEQRAVAAVDNALTTARGRARLALANAVAGIPAWSRVHEPRPVAVEEAVRQAAVHDRTLARSLAWGTGRVDIETRAGGNPSWNTGVDYRVLLQRSAQRQLVLDAYDEAGTSPAEDLAALAAAPRVAADAPAVRWLHEYGDPNGHAKAPVVTLHALGDPTGVEHSGAYAGRDVRQLFVNRAGHCMHTAAEELVALELLQDRISTGRWPARDLNAAAAQHGPEMRVLQDWTTTPPREETVAPGFVTHHPGPFPRP
;
A
#
# COMPACT_ATOMS: atom_id res chain seq x y z
N MET A 1 26.07 3.69 17.23
CA MET A 1 26.66 3.47 15.89
C MET A 1 26.58 1.97 15.64
N PRO A 2 25.69 1.48 14.75
CA PRO A 2 25.72 0.06 14.41
C PRO A 2 27.05 -0.22 13.72
N ALA A 3 27.71 -1.32 14.10
CA ALA A 3 28.97 -1.72 13.51
C ALA A 3 28.76 -1.98 12.01
N GLU A 4 29.50 -1.27 11.15
CA GLU A 4 29.66 -1.70 9.76
C GLU A 4 30.10 -3.15 9.77
N ALA A 5 29.30 -4.03 9.17
CA ALA A 5 29.66 -5.42 8.98
C ALA A 5 31.02 -5.45 8.26
N SER A 6 32.07 -5.92 8.94
CA SER A 6 33.42 -5.99 8.37
C SER A 6 33.36 -6.72 7.02
N GLY A 7 33.75 -6.04 5.94
CA GLY A 7 33.69 -6.57 4.58
C GLY A 7 32.38 -6.30 3.83
N LEU A 8 31.68 -5.20 4.09
CA LEU A 8 30.61 -4.69 3.23
C LEU A 8 31.19 -3.80 2.12
N THR A 9 30.87 -4.09 0.86
CA THR A 9 31.17 -3.18 -0.26
C THR A 9 29.92 -2.40 -0.63
N VAL A 10 30.03 -1.07 -0.70
CA VAL A 10 28.93 -0.17 -1.06
C VAL A 10 29.26 0.48 -2.40
N HIS A 11 28.32 0.38 -3.34
CA HIS A 11 28.38 1.10 -4.62
C HIS A 11 27.26 2.12 -4.66
N THR A 12 27.59 3.35 -5.04
CA THR A 12 26.63 4.43 -5.28
C THR A 12 26.96 5.10 -6.61
N GLY A 13 25.95 5.68 -7.24
CA GLY A 13 26.12 6.36 -8.51
C GLY A 13 24.78 6.71 -9.14
N GLN A 14 24.79 6.92 -10.45
CA GLN A 14 23.60 7.15 -11.25
C GLN A 14 23.61 6.27 -12.49
N ILE A 15 22.43 5.77 -12.88
CA ILE A 15 22.17 5.05 -14.13
C ILE A 15 21.06 5.81 -14.84
N ASP A 16 21.31 6.34 -16.04
CA ASP A 16 20.33 7.13 -16.81
C ASP A 16 19.68 8.30 -16.01
N GLY A 17 20.42 8.87 -15.05
CA GLY A 17 19.95 9.94 -14.16
C GLY A 17 19.19 9.47 -12.93
N ALA A 18 18.97 8.16 -12.75
CA ALA A 18 18.43 7.59 -11.52
C ALA A 18 19.56 7.25 -10.54
N GLU A 19 19.53 7.85 -9.35
CA GLU A 19 20.49 7.53 -8.29
C GLU A 19 20.26 6.09 -7.78
N TYR A 20 21.35 5.38 -7.49
CA TYR A 20 21.29 4.03 -6.94
C TYR A 20 22.22 3.85 -5.75
N ARG A 21 21.89 2.83 -4.96
CA ARG A 21 22.74 2.27 -3.92
C ARG A 21 22.70 0.75 -4.00
N VAL A 22 23.87 0.13 -3.92
CA VAL A 22 24.05 -1.32 -3.84
C VAL A 22 24.96 -1.64 -2.67
N GLU A 23 24.61 -2.66 -1.91
CA GLU A 23 25.33 -3.12 -0.74
C GLU A 23 25.58 -4.63 -0.84
N VAL A 24 26.85 -5.01 -0.83
CA VAL A 24 27.29 -6.38 -1.09
C VAL A 24 28.08 -6.90 0.11
N PRO A 25 27.58 -7.89 0.86
CA PRO A 25 28.34 -8.47 1.95
C PRO A 25 29.46 -9.36 1.40
N SER A 26 30.61 -9.41 2.10
CA SER A 26 31.76 -10.25 1.73
C SER A 26 31.41 -11.74 1.55
N ARG A 27 30.40 -12.22 2.27
CA ARG A 27 29.85 -13.59 2.16
C ARG A 27 28.53 -13.60 1.40
N TRP A 28 28.52 -13.01 0.21
CA TRP A 28 27.32 -12.98 -0.64
C TRP A 28 26.87 -14.40 -1.04
N ASN A 29 25.59 -14.69 -0.83
CA ASN A 29 24.97 -15.99 -1.07
C ASN A 29 24.50 -16.17 -2.53
N GLY A 30 24.75 -15.18 -3.39
CA GLY A 30 24.35 -15.18 -4.80
C GLY A 30 22.95 -14.62 -5.07
N THR A 31 22.21 -14.17 -4.05
CA THR A 31 20.88 -13.57 -4.21
C THR A 31 20.96 -12.04 -4.12
N LEU A 32 20.37 -11.37 -5.11
CA LEU A 32 20.16 -9.93 -5.15
C LEU A 32 18.71 -9.60 -4.79
N LEU A 33 18.51 -8.76 -3.78
CA LEU A 33 17.21 -8.22 -3.40
C LEU A 33 17.09 -6.79 -3.94
N LEU A 34 16.17 -6.59 -4.88
CA LEU A 34 15.94 -5.31 -5.55
C LEU A 34 14.74 -4.60 -4.91
N TYR A 35 15.01 -3.66 -4.00
CA TYR A 35 13.99 -2.97 -3.22
C TYR A 35 13.37 -1.81 -4.00
N SER A 36 12.04 -1.76 -4.03
CA SER A 36 11.23 -0.67 -4.59
C SER A 36 10.56 0.11 -3.46
N HIS A 37 10.81 1.41 -3.40
CA HIS A 37 10.22 2.28 -2.38
C HIS A 37 8.74 2.59 -2.65
N GLY A 38 8.04 3.06 -1.61
CA GLY A 38 6.65 3.54 -1.68
C GLY A 38 6.55 4.94 -2.29
N THR A 39 5.37 5.57 -2.19
CA THR A 39 5.19 6.93 -2.71
C THR A 39 5.92 7.96 -1.84
N TYR A 40 6.72 8.83 -2.49
CA TYR A 40 7.24 10.04 -1.85
C TYR A 40 6.44 11.26 -2.29
N PRO A 41 6.12 12.20 -1.38
CA PRO A 41 5.53 13.47 -1.77
C PRO A 41 6.53 14.31 -2.56
N ALA A 42 6.02 15.23 -3.38
CA ALA A 42 6.87 16.15 -4.13
C ALA A 42 7.75 16.98 -3.18
N GLY A 43 9.04 17.12 -3.53
CA GLY A 43 10.02 17.86 -2.72
C GLY A 43 10.59 17.08 -1.53
N TYR A 44 10.12 15.85 -1.27
CA TYR A 44 10.71 14.98 -0.25
C TYR A 44 11.75 14.04 -0.87
N THR A 45 13.01 14.19 -0.48
CA THR A 45 14.14 13.42 -1.01
C THR A 45 14.81 12.63 0.12
N PRO A 46 14.28 11.46 0.51
CA PRO A 46 14.89 10.64 1.54
C PRO A 46 16.18 9.96 1.04
N PRO A 47 17.05 9.49 1.94
CA PRO A 47 18.10 8.53 1.59
C PRO A 47 17.52 7.32 0.85
N ILE A 48 18.33 6.66 0.01
CA ILE A 48 17.90 5.44 -0.67
C ILE A 48 17.68 4.34 0.38
N GLU A 49 16.42 3.97 0.58
CA GLU A 49 16.01 2.90 1.48
C GLU A 49 16.38 1.54 0.84
N MET A 50 17.00 0.66 1.62
CA MET A 50 17.42 -0.68 1.16
C MET A 50 16.42 -1.78 1.58
N ALA A 51 15.41 -1.42 2.38
CA ALA A 51 14.38 -2.28 2.94
C ALA A 51 13.23 -1.42 3.50
N SER A 52 12.03 -1.98 3.69
CA SER A 52 10.92 -1.24 4.34
C SER A 52 11.11 -1.06 5.84
N ARG A 53 11.99 -1.86 6.46
CA ARG A 53 12.38 -1.74 7.86
C ARG A 53 13.90 -1.62 7.97
N PRO A 54 14.44 -0.64 8.71
CA PRO A 54 15.88 -0.56 8.94
C PRO A 54 16.47 -1.85 9.53
N ALA A 55 15.76 -2.48 10.49
CA ALA A 55 16.19 -3.73 11.11
C ALA A 55 16.28 -4.90 10.10
N ALA A 56 15.45 -4.92 9.06
CA ALA A 56 15.51 -5.94 8.02
C ALA A 56 16.81 -5.83 7.21
N ARG A 57 17.28 -4.61 6.90
CA ARG A 57 18.49 -4.39 6.10
C ARG A 57 19.70 -5.12 6.68
N ASP A 58 20.00 -4.89 7.95
CA ASP A 58 21.22 -5.41 8.59
C ASP A 58 21.18 -6.94 8.68
N GLU A 59 20.02 -7.49 9.00
CA GLU A 59 19.81 -8.94 9.05
C GLU A 59 19.91 -9.59 7.66
N LEU A 60 19.41 -8.94 6.61
CA LEU A 60 19.55 -9.42 5.24
C LEU A 60 21.02 -9.45 4.80
N LEU A 61 21.78 -8.39 5.07
CA LEU A 61 23.22 -8.36 4.79
C LEU A 61 23.97 -9.46 5.56
N ARG A 62 23.64 -9.67 6.84
CA ARG A 62 24.23 -10.72 7.68
C ARG A 62 23.98 -12.13 7.14
N ARG A 63 22.81 -12.36 6.52
CA ARG A 63 22.44 -13.62 5.84
C ARG A 63 23.05 -13.77 4.43
N GLY A 64 23.84 -12.79 4.00
CA GLY A 64 24.56 -12.82 2.74
C GLY A 64 23.75 -12.36 1.54
N TYR A 65 22.61 -11.66 1.71
CA TYR A 65 21.93 -11.04 0.56
C TYR A 65 22.67 -9.78 0.11
N ALA A 66 22.81 -9.60 -1.20
CA ALA A 66 23.12 -8.28 -1.74
C ALA A 66 21.83 -7.48 -1.83
N LEU A 67 21.88 -6.20 -1.45
CA LEU A 67 20.74 -5.28 -1.51
C LEU A 67 20.98 -4.24 -2.59
N ALA A 68 19.98 -3.96 -3.41
CA ALA A 68 20.03 -2.91 -4.42
C ALA A 68 18.73 -2.10 -4.41
N ALA A 69 18.85 -0.79 -4.52
CA ALA A 69 17.71 0.10 -4.63
C ALA A 69 18.07 1.33 -5.48
N SER A 70 17.07 1.86 -6.16
CA SER A 70 17.14 3.13 -6.88
C SER A 70 16.16 4.13 -6.28
N ARG A 71 16.53 5.42 -6.31
CA ARG A 71 15.60 6.52 -6.06
C ARG A 71 14.64 6.76 -7.25
N TYR A 72 14.93 6.12 -8.38
CA TYR A 72 14.34 6.42 -9.68
C TYR A 72 14.71 7.84 -10.16
N ARG A 73 14.57 8.06 -11.46
CA ARG A 73 14.79 9.37 -12.06
C ARG A 73 13.74 10.39 -11.62
N VAL A 74 12.51 9.94 -11.37
CA VAL A 74 11.44 10.74 -10.78
C VAL A 74 10.85 10.00 -9.57
N PRO A 75 11.37 10.24 -8.35
CA PRO A 75 11.01 9.47 -7.14
C PRO A 75 9.59 9.69 -6.62
N HIS A 76 8.97 10.82 -6.94
CA HIS A 76 7.75 11.27 -6.27
C HIS A 76 6.48 10.81 -6.96
N GLY A 77 5.37 10.74 -6.20
CA GLY A 77 4.05 10.44 -6.74
C GLY A 77 3.89 9.00 -7.25
N HIS A 78 3.16 8.82 -8.35
CA HIS A 78 3.00 7.55 -9.07
C HIS A 78 4.23 7.25 -9.93
N SER A 79 5.34 6.92 -9.26
CA SER A 79 6.67 6.70 -9.87
C SER A 79 6.84 5.35 -10.58
N VAL A 80 5.77 4.56 -10.72
CA VAL A 80 5.79 3.23 -11.36
C VAL A 80 6.39 3.24 -12.78
N PRO A 81 6.08 4.20 -13.68
CA PRO A 81 6.70 4.23 -15.01
C PRO A 81 8.24 4.32 -14.95
N ASP A 82 8.76 5.19 -14.08
CA ASP A 82 10.20 5.37 -13.89
C ASP A 82 10.82 4.13 -13.25
N ALA A 83 10.19 3.57 -12.21
CA ALA A 83 10.65 2.35 -11.56
C ALA A 83 10.73 1.14 -12.51
N LEU A 84 9.77 0.98 -13.42
CA LEU A 84 9.75 -0.11 -14.40
C LEU A 84 10.88 -0.02 -15.42
N ARG A 85 11.50 1.15 -15.58
CA ARG A 85 12.70 1.36 -16.39
C ARG A 85 13.97 1.22 -15.55
N ASP A 86 14.01 1.88 -14.40
CA ASP A 86 15.24 2.09 -13.64
C ASP A 86 15.66 0.84 -12.84
N GLN A 87 14.70 0.06 -12.35
CA GLN A 87 14.98 -1.15 -11.57
C GLN A 87 15.64 -2.26 -12.41
N PRO A 88 15.15 -2.60 -13.62
CA PRO A 88 15.86 -3.53 -14.50
C PRO A 88 17.25 -3.04 -14.87
N ALA A 89 17.41 -1.74 -15.14
CA ALA A 89 18.71 -1.15 -15.45
C ALA A 89 19.72 -1.31 -14.29
N LEU A 90 19.26 -1.17 -13.04
CA LEU A 90 20.07 -1.42 -11.85
C LEU A 90 20.44 -2.90 -11.68
N ALA A 91 19.51 -3.82 -11.93
CA ALA A 91 19.80 -5.25 -11.89
C ALA A 91 20.83 -5.65 -12.97
N ASP A 92 20.71 -5.09 -14.17
CA ASP A 92 21.66 -5.31 -15.26
C ASP A 92 23.03 -4.70 -14.96
N TRP A 93 23.06 -3.50 -14.36
CA TRP A 93 24.28 -2.88 -13.88
C TRP A 93 24.98 -3.75 -12.84
N PHE A 94 24.24 -4.28 -11.86
CA PHE A 94 24.79 -5.19 -10.85
C PHE A 94 25.45 -6.41 -11.50
N ALA A 95 24.78 -7.02 -12.47
CA ALA A 95 25.27 -8.21 -13.16
C ALA A 95 26.57 -7.95 -13.97
N ARG A 96 26.77 -6.72 -14.46
CA ARG A 96 27.97 -6.32 -15.21
C ARG A 96 29.12 -5.88 -14.32
N GLU A 97 28.85 -5.02 -13.35
CA GLU A 97 29.89 -4.30 -12.60
C GLU A 97 30.25 -4.97 -11.26
N VAL A 98 29.35 -5.77 -10.70
CA VAL A 98 29.55 -6.43 -9.40
C VAL A 98 29.77 -7.93 -9.61
N ALA A 99 28.71 -8.64 -9.98
CA ALA A 99 28.73 -10.07 -10.28
C ALA A 99 27.36 -10.53 -10.78
N ARG A 100 27.32 -11.59 -11.60
CA ARG A 100 26.05 -12.18 -12.06
C ARG A 100 25.29 -12.86 -10.90
N PRO A 101 24.07 -12.40 -10.54
CA PRO A 101 23.28 -13.06 -9.49
C PRO A 101 22.86 -14.48 -9.88
N ARG A 102 22.82 -15.37 -8.89
CA ARG A 102 22.14 -16.67 -9.01
C ARG A 102 20.62 -16.51 -8.95
N ARG A 103 20.16 -15.51 -8.19
CA ARG A 103 18.75 -15.16 -8.03
C ARG A 103 18.59 -13.65 -7.93
N VAL A 104 17.54 -13.11 -8.55
CA VAL A 104 17.09 -11.73 -8.37
C VAL A 104 15.64 -11.74 -7.89
N ILE A 105 15.40 -11.15 -6.73
CA ILE A 105 14.06 -11.02 -6.15
C ILE A 105 13.68 -9.54 -6.15
N ALA A 106 12.57 -9.21 -6.80
CA ALA A 106 11.97 -7.88 -6.72
C ALA A 106 11.11 -7.81 -5.45
N TRP A 107 11.29 -6.76 -4.65
CA TRP A 107 10.48 -6.58 -3.44
C TRP A 107 10.27 -5.13 -3.10
N GLY A 108 9.22 -4.83 -2.33
CA GLY A 108 8.91 -3.45 -1.98
C GLY A 108 7.62 -3.33 -1.17
N ALA A 109 7.41 -2.15 -0.60
CA ALA A 109 6.25 -1.84 0.22
C ALA A 109 5.38 -0.74 -0.40
N SER A 110 4.06 -0.81 -0.15
CA SER A 110 3.08 0.17 -0.63
C SER A 110 3.10 0.24 -2.18
N LEU A 111 3.28 1.42 -2.77
CA LEU A 111 3.49 1.58 -4.22
C LEU A 111 4.67 0.72 -4.72
N GLY A 112 5.69 0.49 -3.90
CA GLY A 112 6.81 -0.40 -4.20
C GLY A 112 6.42 -1.88 -4.25
N GLY A 113 5.40 -2.29 -3.49
CA GLY A 113 4.83 -3.63 -3.56
C GLY A 113 4.09 -3.86 -4.88
N LEU A 114 3.28 -2.88 -5.31
CA LEU A 114 2.67 -2.86 -6.64
C LEU A 114 3.73 -2.86 -7.75
N THR A 115 4.74 -2.02 -7.62
CA THR A 115 5.87 -1.92 -8.57
C THR A 115 6.60 -3.25 -8.70
N SER A 116 6.82 -3.97 -7.61
CA SER A 116 7.50 -5.28 -7.61
C SER A 116 6.71 -6.35 -8.38
N VAL A 117 5.39 -6.36 -8.25
CA VAL A 117 4.51 -7.23 -9.05
C VAL A 117 4.58 -6.83 -10.53
N MET A 118 4.45 -5.54 -10.85
CA MET A 118 4.54 -5.05 -12.22
C MET A 118 5.89 -5.38 -12.88
N LEU A 119 6.98 -5.28 -12.13
CA LEU A 119 8.32 -5.70 -12.55
C LEU A 119 8.35 -7.20 -12.85
N GLY A 120 7.84 -8.03 -11.94
CA GLY A 120 7.75 -9.48 -12.12
C GLY A 120 6.87 -9.93 -13.29
N GLU A 121 5.85 -9.16 -13.65
CA GLU A 121 5.01 -9.43 -14.82
C GLU A 121 5.66 -8.99 -16.14
N ARG A 122 6.64 -8.08 -16.13
CA ARG A 122 7.28 -7.56 -17.36
C ARG A 122 8.63 -8.20 -17.65
N GLN A 123 9.38 -8.47 -16.60
CA GLN A 123 10.76 -8.95 -16.66
C GLN A 123 10.90 -10.33 -16.03
N ARG A 124 12.07 -10.95 -16.21
CA ARG A 124 12.38 -12.23 -15.57
C ARG A 124 13.04 -11.96 -14.22
N PHE A 125 12.27 -12.17 -13.15
CA PHE A 125 12.77 -12.27 -11.78
C PHE A 125 12.61 -13.73 -11.29
N ASP A 126 13.41 -14.15 -10.31
CA ASP A 126 13.28 -15.47 -9.71
C ASP A 126 12.13 -15.52 -8.70
N GLY A 127 11.74 -14.37 -8.14
CA GLY A 127 10.54 -14.24 -7.32
C GLY A 127 10.20 -12.79 -6.99
N VAL A 128 9.01 -12.61 -6.42
CA VAL A 128 8.48 -11.29 -6.04
C VAL A 128 7.96 -11.33 -4.61
N LEU A 129 8.36 -10.36 -3.78
CA LEU A 129 7.78 -10.12 -2.46
C LEU A 129 7.08 -8.76 -2.44
N ALA A 130 5.75 -8.78 -2.47
CA ALA A 130 4.92 -7.58 -2.48
C ALA A 130 4.35 -7.30 -1.08
N LEU A 131 4.84 -6.25 -0.43
CA LEU A 131 4.36 -5.83 0.88
C LEU A 131 3.28 -4.75 0.69
N CYS A 132 2.11 -4.92 1.31
CA CYS A 132 1.02 -3.93 1.39
C CYS A 132 0.64 -3.23 0.06
N GLY A 133 0.81 -3.90 -1.08
CA GLY A 133 0.54 -3.32 -2.41
C GLY A 133 -0.94 -3.35 -2.78
N ALA A 134 -1.39 -2.32 -3.51
CA ALA A 134 -2.73 -2.26 -4.12
C ALA A 134 -2.79 -3.10 -5.41
N LEU A 135 -2.76 -4.44 -5.27
CA LEU A 135 -2.56 -5.36 -6.39
C LEU A 135 -3.77 -5.58 -7.32
N ARG A 136 -4.96 -5.04 -6.98
CA ARG A 136 -6.07 -4.93 -7.93
C ARG A 136 -5.92 -3.75 -8.89
N GLY A 137 -4.83 -3.00 -8.74
CA GLY A 137 -4.42 -1.95 -9.65
C GLY A 137 -4.78 -0.54 -9.19
N ALA A 138 -4.03 0.41 -9.74
CA ALA A 138 -4.14 1.83 -9.48
C ALA A 138 -5.45 2.43 -10.01
N VAL A 139 -6.04 1.90 -11.10
CA VAL A 139 -7.35 2.36 -11.59
C VAL A 139 -8.43 2.06 -10.55
N THR A 140 -8.48 0.82 -10.09
CA THR A 140 -9.42 0.39 -9.03
C THR A 140 -9.22 1.21 -7.76
N ARG A 141 -7.97 1.41 -7.34
CA ARG A 141 -7.65 2.22 -6.17
C ARG A 141 -8.09 3.68 -6.34
N SER A 142 -7.88 4.27 -7.51
CA SER A 142 -8.24 5.66 -7.77
C SER A 142 -9.75 5.87 -7.76
N ASN A 143 -10.52 4.90 -8.23
CA ASN A 143 -11.98 4.87 -8.14
C ASN A 143 -12.48 4.77 -6.68
N GLN A 144 -11.89 3.91 -5.84
CA GLN A 144 -12.26 3.86 -4.41
C GLN A 144 -12.06 5.20 -3.70
N LEU A 145 -10.93 5.85 -3.97
CA LEU A 145 -10.60 7.14 -3.37
C LEU A 145 -11.47 8.27 -3.94
N LEU A 146 -11.87 8.18 -5.21
CA LEU A 146 -12.90 9.07 -5.78
C LEU A 146 -14.24 8.87 -5.07
N ASP A 147 -14.65 7.63 -4.81
CA ASP A 147 -15.91 7.31 -4.14
C ASP A 147 -15.94 7.87 -2.71
N LEU A 148 -14.84 7.77 -1.95
CA LEU A 148 -14.67 8.43 -0.66
C LEU A 148 -14.89 9.95 -0.75
N GLY A 149 -14.14 10.60 -1.65
CA GLY A 149 -14.22 12.04 -1.86
C GLY A 149 -15.60 12.49 -2.35
N PHE A 150 -16.28 11.65 -3.15
CA PHE A 150 -17.61 11.94 -3.66
C PHE A 150 -18.66 12.00 -2.54
N VAL A 151 -18.60 11.08 -1.58
CA VAL A 151 -19.47 11.11 -0.40
C VAL A 151 -19.16 12.34 0.46
N LEU A 152 -17.87 12.64 0.67
CA LEU A 152 -17.47 13.85 1.41
C LEU A 152 -17.99 15.13 0.77
N ARG A 153 -17.83 15.25 -0.55
CA ARG A 153 -18.33 16.39 -1.33
C ARG A 153 -19.84 16.54 -1.25
N THR A 154 -20.57 15.42 -1.30
CA THR A 154 -22.04 15.44 -1.35
C THR A 154 -22.64 15.90 -0.02
N PHE A 155 -22.05 15.52 1.12
CA PHE A 155 -22.68 15.72 2.43
C PHE A 155 -22.01 16.76 3.32
N PHE A 156 -20.76 17.13 3.07
CA PHE A 156 -19.99 17.95 4.00
C PHE A 156 -19.34 19.17 3.32
N GLU A 157 -18.77 19.01 2.12
CA GLU A 157 -18.02 20.09 1.47
C GLU A 157 -18.28 20.12 -0.05
N PRO A 158 -19.36 20.79 -0.51
CA PRO A 158 -19.71 20.85 -1.93
C PRO A 158 -18.63 21.43 -2.84
N SER A 159 -17.70 22.24 -2.31
CA SER A 159 -16.58 22.80 -3.07
C SER A 159 -15.37 21.86 -3.17
N LEU A 160 -15.40 20.69 -2.52
CA LEU A 160 -14.33 19.70 -2.58
C LEU A 160 -14.14 19.20 -4.02
N GLN A 161 -12.93 19.38 -4.55
CA GLN A 161 -12.56 18.84 -5.86
C GLN A 161 -12.10 17.39 -5.68
N VAL A 162 -12.83 16.45 -6.29
CA VAL A 162 -12.49 15.00 -6.25
C VAL A 162 -11.75 14.54 -7.50
N ALA A 163 -11.69 15.42 -8.50
CA ALA A 163 -10.95 15.30 -9.74
C ALA A 163 -10.62 16.72 -10.24
N ARG A 164 -9.57 16.87 -11.05
CA ARG A 164 -9.07 18.13 -11.59
C ARG A 164 -8.83 19.16 -10.48
N VAL A 165 -8.07 18.74 -9.48
CA VAL A 165 -7.76 19.56 -8.30
C VAL A 165 -6.85 20.71 -8.71
N SER A 166 -7.33 21.94 -8.58
CA SER A 166 -6.61 23.15 -9.02
C SER A 166 -5.62 23.68 -7.99
N ASP A 167 -5.93 23.50 -6.70
CA ASP A 167 -5.06 23.85 -5.57
C ASP A 167 -5.10 22.71 -4.56
N ALA A 168 -4.05 21.87 -4.60
CA ALA A 168 -3.96 20.69 -3.75
C ALA A 168 -3.96 21.04 -2.26
N ALA A 169 -3.22 22.08 -1.85
CA ALA A 169 -3.08 22.42 -0.44
C ALA A 169 -4.41 22.92 0.15
N ALA A 170 -5.10 23.82 -0.57
CA ALA A 170 -6.40 24.31 -0.13
C ALA A 170 -7.47 23.19 -0.15
N ASN A 171 -7.42 22.28 -1.11
CA ASN A 171 -8.37 21.17 -1.21
C ASN A 171 -8.14 20.11 -0.12
N GLU A 172 -6.89 19.83 0.24
CA GLU A 172 -6.53 19.00 1.39
C GLU A 172 -7.06 19.58 2.71
N GLN A 173 -6.89 20.90 2.93
CA GLN A 173 -7.41 21.58 4.12
C GLN A 173 -8.94 21.51 4.21
N ARG A 174 -9.63 21.75 3.09
CA ARG A 174 -11.10 21.62 3.01
C ARG A 174 -11.57 20.22 3.39
N ALA A 175 -10.94 19.18 2.84
CA ALA A 175 -11.31 17.81 3.13
C ALA A 175 -11.06 17.43 4.59
N VAL A 176 -9.92 17.82 5.17
CA VAL A 176 -9.62 17.56 6.58
C VAL A 176 -10.63 18.26 7.49
N ALA A 177 -10.97 19.53 7.21
CA ALA A 177 -12.00 20.25 7.95
C ALA A 177 -13.38 19.57 7.83
N ALA A 178 -13.74 19.08 6.64
CA ALA A 178 -14.98 18.33 6.43
C ALA A 178 -15.03 17.04 7.26
N VAL A 179 -13.93 16.28 7.30
CA VAL A 179 -13.79 15.07 8.12
C VAL A 179 -13.88 15.41 9.62
N ASP A 180 -13.19 16.46 10.07
CA ASP A 180 -13.22 16.92 11.46
C ASP A 180 -14.64 17.31 11.88
N ASN A 181 -15.33 18.08 11.05
CA ASN A 181 -16.71 18.49 11.28
C ASN A 181 -17.65 17.29 11.30
N ALA A 182 -17.48 16.32 10.41
CA ALA A 182 -18.30 15.10 10.37
C ALA A 182 -18.24 14.32 11.69
N LEU A 183 -17.09 14.27 12.36
CA LEU A 183 -16.94 13.55 13.63
C LEU A 183 -17.67 14.18 14.82
N THR A 184 -18.08 15.44 14.72
CA THR A 184 -18.72 16.19 15.83
C THR A 184 -20.17 15.78 16.10
N THR A 185 -20.82 15.10 15.16
CA THR A 185 -22.24 14.70 15.28
C THR A 185 -22.45 13.23 14.95
N ALA A 186 -23.48 12.60 15.53
CA ALA A 186 -23.82 11.20 15.22
C ALA A 186 -24.13 11.00 13.73
N ARG A 187 -24.94 11.89 13.12
CA ARG A 187 -25.26 11.85 11.69
C ARG A 187 -24.01 12.04 10.81
N GLY A 188 -23.10 12.92 11.21
CA GLY A 188 -21.84 13.11 10.50
C GLY A 188 -20.94 11.87 10.57
N ARG A 189 -20.84 11.23 11.74
CA ARG A 189 -20.12 9.96 11.89
C ARG A 189 -20.73 8.84 11.05
N ALA A 190 -22.07 8.73 11.00
CA ALA A 190 -22.76 7.75 10.16
C ALA A 190 -22.43 7.91 8.67
N ARG A 191 -22.46 9.15 8.17
CA ARG A 191 -22.10 9.47 6.78
C ARG A 191 -20.62 9.27 6.49
N LEU A 192 -19.74 9.55 7.45
CA LEU A 192 -18.31 9.28 7.32
C LEU A 192 -18.01 7.77 7.33
N ALA A 193 -18.74 7.00 8.14
CA ALA A 193 -18.69 5.54 8.11
C ALA A 193 -19.13 5.01 6.73
N LEU A 194 -20.21 5.56 6.16
CA LEU A 194 -20.65 5.23 4.79
C LEU A 194 -19.57 5.55 3.75
N ALA A 195 -18.96 6.73 3.82
CA ALA A 195 -17.89 7.15 2.91
C ALA A 195 -16.70 6.18 2.93
N ASN A 196 -16.25 5.82 4.13
CA ASN A 196 -15.17 4.86 4.34
C ASN A 196 -15.55 3.45 3.88
N ALA A 197 -16.78 3.00 4.16
CA ALA A 197 -17.25 1.67 3.79
C ALA A 197 -17.32 1.47 2.27
N VAL A 198 -17.83 2.45 1.51
CA VAL A 198 -17.89 2.33 0.04
C VAL A 198 -16.51 2.42 -0.60
N ALA A 199 -15.56 3.08 0.06
CA ALA A 199 -14.16 3.13 -0.35
C ALA A 199 -13.32 1.92 0.11
N GLY A 200 -13.89 1.03 0.93
CA GLY A 200 -13.17 -0.11 1.51
C GLY A 200 -12.09 0.28 2.52
N ILE A 201 -12.25 1.40 3.21
CA ILE A 201 -11.30 1.85 4.24
C ILE A 201 -11.67 1.17 5.58
N PRO A 202 -10.72 0.43 6.20
CA PRO A 202 -10.95 -0.22 7.47
C PRO A 202 -10.98 0.81 8.61
N ALA A 203 -11.71 0.46 9.65
CA ALA A 203 -11.84 1.24 10.87
C ALA A 203 -10.79 0.86 11.93
N TRP A 204 -9.54 0.57 11.51
CA TRP A 204 -8.49 0.10 12.42
C TRP A 204 -7.12 0.66 12.04
N SER A 205 -6.78 1.81 12.62
CA SER A 205 -5.62 2.61 12.23
C SER A 205 -4.51 2.69 13.28
N ARG A 206 -4.83 2.38 14.55
CA ARG A 206 -3.92 2.53 15.70
C ARG A 206 -3.13 1.24 15.91
N VAL A 207 -1.83 1.28 15.63
CA VAL A 207 -0.99 0.08 15.44
C VAL A 207 -0.91 -0.79 16.70
N HIS A 208 -0.88 -0.14 17.86
CA HIS A 208 -0.70 -0.78 19.17
C HIS A 208 -2.00 -0.98 19.93
N GLU A 209 -3.14 -0.62 19.34
CA GLU A 209 -4.45 -0.70 19.98
C GLU A 209 -5.28 -1.85 19.39
N PRO A 210 -6.12 -2.50 20.21
CA PRO A 210 -7.05 -3.51 19.70
C PRO A 210 -8.02 -2.92 18.68
N ARG A 211 -8.68 -3.79 17.92
CA ARG A 211 -9.77 -3.37 17.04
C ARG A 211 -10.84 -2.65 17.86
N PRO A 212 -11.31 -1.47 17.41
CA PRO A 212 -12.30 -0.73 18.16
C PRO A 212 -13.64 -1.47 18.17
N VAL A 213 -14.28 -1.49 19.33
CA VAL A 213 -15.62 -2.08 19.54
C VAL A 213 -16.72 -1.04 19.53
N ALA A 214 -16.42 0.20 19.96
CA ALA A 214 -17.36 1.29 19.95
C ALA A 214 -17.43 1.93 18.55
N VAL A 215 -18.64 2.19 18.06
CA VAL A 215 -18.89 2.79 16.74
C VAL A 215 -18.15 4.11 16.59
N GLU A 216 -18.25 5.00 17.58
CA GLU A 216 -17.57 6.29 17.53
C GLU A 216 -16.05 6.15 17.35
N GLU A 217 -15.41 5.26 18.13
CA GLU A 217 -13.97 5.05 18.03
C GLU A 217 -13.57 4.40 16.69
N ALA A 218 -14.36 3.44 16.21
CA ALA A 218 -14.15 2.85 14.90
C ALA A 218 -14.19 3.90 13.77
N VAL A 219 -15.19 4.79 13.78
CA VAL A 219 -15.27 5.88 12.80
C VAL A 219 -14.11 6.88 12.97
N ARG A 220 -13.70 7.18 14.19
CA ARG A 220 -12.52 8.03 14.45
C ARG A 220 -11.23 7.43 13.90
N GLN A 221 -11.05 6.12 14.01
CA GLN A 221 -9.89 5.42 13.45
C GLN A 221 -9.93 5.37 11.91
N ALA A 222 -11.09 5.12 11.29
CA ALA A 222 -11.22 5.27 9.84
C ALA A 222 -10.83 6.69 9.38
N ALA A 223 -11.29 7.71 10.12
CA ALA A 223 -10.95 9.11 9.85
C ALA A 223 -9.45 9.44 9.99
N VAL A 224 -8.65 8.63 10.69
CA VAL A 224 -7.18 8.78 10.68
C VAL A 224 -6.64 8.51 9.29
N HIS A 225 -7.16 7.51 8.57
CA HIS A 225 -6.77 7.23 7.18
C HIS A 225 -7.19 8.36 6.24
N ASP A 226 -8.38 8.94 6.47
CA ASP A 226 -8.88 10.08 5.71
C ASP A 226 -7.95 11.29 5.81
N ARG A 227 -7.47 11.59 7.02
CA ARG A 227 -6.55 12.72 7.31
C ARG A 227 -5.10 12.48 6.89
N THR A 228 -4.71 11.22 6.67
CA THR A 228 -3.33 10.85 6.37
C THR A 228 -3.17 10.43 4.92
N LEU A 229 -3.45 9.16 4.59
CA LEU A 229 -3.23 8.61 3.25
C LEU A 229 -4.25 9.14 2.23
N ALA A 230 -5.54 9.16 2.57
CA ALA A 230 -6.54 9.66 1.63
C ALA A 230 -6.37 11.16 1.37
N ARG A 231 -5.90 11.93 2.37
CA ARG A 231 -5.60 13.36 2.23
C ARG A 231 -4.80 13.66 0.98
N SER A 232 -3.69 12.97 0.76
CA SER A 232 -2.88 13.17 -0.45
C SER A 232 -3.45 12.42 -1.66
N LEU A 233 -3.83 11.15 -1.51
CA LEU A 233 -4.11 10.27 -2.64
C LEU A 233 -5.51 10.47 -3.28
N ALA A 234 -6.50 10.92 -2.51
CA ALA A 234 -7.89 11.04 -2.98
C ALA A 234 -8.20 12.42 -3.57
N TRP A 235 -7.69 13.47 -2.93
CA TRP A 235 -8.06 14.86 -3.23
C TRP A 235 -6.91 15.86 -3.03
N GLY A 236 -5.68 15.38 -2.86
CA GLY A 236 -4.51 16.21 -2.61
C GLY A 236 -3.43 16.08 -3.67
N THR A 237 -2.19 16.28 -3.22
CA THR A 237 -0.99 16.24 -4.07
C THR A 237 -0.83 14.96 -4.88
N GLY A 238 -1.14 13.79 -4.31
CA GLY A 238 -1.10 12.50 -5.02
C GLY A 238 -2.17 12.37 -6.10
N ARG A 239 -3.36 12.92 -5.88
CA ARG A 239 -4.40 12.99 -6.93
C ARG A 239 -3.93 13.85 -8.10
N VAL A 240 -3.37 15.03 -7.83
CA VAL A 240 -2.84 15.93 -8.86
C VAL A 240 -1.72 15.28 -9.66
N ASP A 241 -0.80 14.57 -9.00
CA ASP A 241 0.30 13.87 -9.66
C ASP A 241 -0.21 12.83 -10.67
N ILE A 242 -1.15 11.97 -10.26
CA ILE A 242 -1.75 10.96 -11.15
C ILE A 242 -2.43 11.64 -12.34
N GLU A 243 -3.24 12.67 -12.12
CA GLU A 243 -3.96 13.37 -13.21
C GLU A 243 -3.00 14.06 -14.18
N THR A 244 -1.93 14.66 -13.66
CA THR A 244 -0.90 15.33 -14.47
C THR A 244 -0.18 14.33 -15.35
N ARG A 245 0.25 13.20 -14.79
CA ARG A 245 0.98 12.16 -15.53
C ARG A 245 0.09 11.44 -16.55
N ALA A 246 -1.18 11.20 -16.20
CA ALA A 246 -2.15 10.57 -17.07
C ALA A 246 -2.72 11.52 -18.14
N GLY A 247 -2.50 12.83 -18.02
CA GLY A 247 -3.03 13.85 -18.93
C GLY A 247 -4.54 14.06 -18.80
N GLY A 248 -5.13 13.76 -17.64
CA GLY A 248 -6.57 13.83 -17.39
C GLY A 248 -6.99 13.04 -16.16
N ASN A 249 -8.30 13.01 -15.86
CA ASN A 249 -8.84 12.28 -14.72
C ASN A 249 -9.03 10.78 -15.05
N PRO A 250 -8.33 9.84 -14.39
CA PRO A 250 -8.48 8.40 -14.67
C PRO A 250 -9.57 7.72 -13.83
N SER A 251 -10.34 8.46 -13.02
CA SER A 251 -11.34 7.89 -12.10
C SER A 251 -12.76 8.32 -12.46
N TRP A 252 -13.76 7.48 -12.22
CA TRP A 252 -15.16 7.78 -12.49
C TRP A 252 -16.06 7.22 -11.40
N ASN A 253 -17.29 7.70 -11.31
CA ASN A 253 -18.38 7.02 -10.60
C ASN A 253 -19.68 6.97 -11.41
N THR A 254 -19.61 7.29 -12.70
CA THR A 254 -20.70 6.99 -13.65
C THR A 254 -20.98 5.48 -13.65
N GLY A 255 -22.25 5.11 -13.49
CA GLY A 255 -22.68 3.70 -13.43
C GLY A 255 -22.47 3.00 -12.08
N VAL A 256 -22.02 3.71 -11.04
CA VAL A 256 -21.85 3.15 -9.69
C VAL A 256 -23.17 3.22 -8.91
N ASP A 257 -23.57 2.08 -8.34
CA ASP A 257 -24.63 2.00 -7.33
C ASP A 257 -24.02 1.86 -5.93
N TYR A 258 -24.06 2.93 -5.15
CA TYR A 258 -23.52 2.94 -3.78
C TYR A 258 -24.25 1.98 -2.83
N ARG A 259 -25.48 1.54 -3.15
CA ARG A 259 -26.16 0.49 -2.37
C ARG A 259 -25.42 -0.83 -2.49
N VAL A 260 -24.98 -1.17 -3.71
CA VAL A 260 -24.23 -2.41 -3.99
C VAL A 260 -22.84 -2.36 -3.33
N LEU A 261 -22.16 -1.21 -3.39
CA LEU A 261 -20.86 -1.03 -2.73
C LEU A 261 -21.00 -1.21 -1.22
N LEU A 262 -22.01 -0.60 -0.58
CA LEU A 262 -22.27 -0.78 0.84
C LEU A 262 -22.60 -2.25 1.18
N GLN A 263 -23.41 -2.93 0.37
CA GLN A 263 -23.75 -4.34 0.58
C GLN A 263 -22.53 -5.26 0.56
N ARG A 264 -21.52 -4.95 -0.27
CA ARG A 264 -20.29 -5.72 -0.40
C ARG A 264 -19.20 -5.33 0.59
N SER A 265 -19.33 -4.21 1.28
CA SER A 265 -18.30 -3.69 2.16
C SER A 265 -18.14 -4.55 3.41
N ALA A 266 -16.89 -4.87 3.77
CA ALA A 266 -16.56 -5.46 5.07
C ALA A 266 -16.99 -4.56 6.25
N GLN A 267 -17.11 -3.25 6.00
CA GLN A 267 -17.49 -2.25 7.01
C GLN A 267 -19.00 -1.99 7.06
N ARG A 268 -19.82 -2.79 6.36
CA ARG A 268 -21.28 -2.62 6.30
C ARG A 268 -21.91 -2.54 7.69
N GLN A 269 -21.52 -3.42 8.61
CA GLN A 269 -22.12 -3.45 9.94
C GLN A 269 -21.86 -2.16 10.71
N LEU A 270 -20.62 -1.65 10.66
CA LEU A 270 -20.25 -0.36 11.27
C LEU A 270 -21.11 0.79 10.73
N VAL A 271 -21.44 0.78 9.44
CA VAL A 271 -22.34 1.79 8.86
C VAL A 271 -23.73 1.67 9.47
N LEU A 272 -24.32 0.48 9.51
CA LEU A 272 -25.66 0.26 10.06
C LEU A 272 -25.72 0.72 11.52
N ASP A 273 -24.76 0.30 12.34
CA ASP A 273 -24.69 0.67 13.75
C ASP A 273 -24.54 2.20 13.92
N ALA A 274 -23.75 2.86 13.08
CA ALA A 274 -23.59 4.32 13.12
C ALA A 274 -24.86 5.08 12.71
N TYR A 275 -25.62 4.57 11.74
CA TYR A 275 -26.91 5.16 11.36
C TYR A 275 -27.97 4.94 12.44
N ASP A 276 -27.98 3.77 13.08
CA ASP A 276 -28.86 3.46 14.20
C ASP A 276 -28.58 4.38 15.40
N GLU A 277 -27.31 4.59 15.78
CA GLU A 277 -26.91 5.58 16.80
C GLU A 277 -27.33 7.01 16.45
N ALA A 278 -27.37 7.34 15.14
CA ALA A 278 -27.83 8.64 14.66
C ALA A 278 -29.36 8.76 14.58
N GLY A 279 -30.12 7.70 14.88
CA GLY A 279 -31.58 7.66 14.80
C GLY A 279 -32.12 7.77 13.37
N THR A 280 -31.37 7.28 12.37
CA THR A 280 -31.74 7.37 10.95
C THR A 280 -31.28 6.12 10.18
N SER A 281 -31.42 6.10 8.86
CA SER A 281 -30.99 4.98 8.01
C SER A 281 -30.18 5.50 6.81
N PRO A 282 -29.31 4.66 6.21
CA PRO A 282 -28.54 5.09 5.05
C PRO A 282 -29.38 5.29 3.78
N ALA A 283 -30.68 4.96 3.79
CA ALA A 283 -31.52 4.96 2.59
C ALA A 283 -31.62 6.33 1.90
N GLU A 284 -31.85 7.40 2.68
CA GLU A 284 -31.93 8.77 2.15
C GLU A 284 -30.59 9.25 1.62
N ASP A 285 -29.50 8.98 2.34
CA ASP A 285 -28.16 9.36 1.91
C ASP A 285 -27.74 8.58 0.65
N LEU A 286 -28.05 7.29 0.55
CA LEU A 286 -27.83 6.49 -0.67
C LEU A 286 -28.66 7.01 -1.86
N ALA A 287 -29.87 7.51 -1.62
CA ALA A 287 -30.68 8.16 -2.65
C ALA A 287 -30.08 9.51 -3.08
N ALA A 288 -29.60 10.32 -2.14
CA ALA A 288 -28.91 11.58 -2.43
C ALA A 288 -27.62 11.34 -3.25
N LEU A 289 -26.82 10.34 -2.89
CA LEU A 289 -25.66 9.92 -3.67
C LEU A 289 -26.05 9.45 -5.08
N ALA A 290 -27.22 8.83 -5.25
CA ALA A 290 -27.71 8.39 -6.56
C ALA A 290 -28.09 9.58 -7.47
N ALA A 291 -28.65 10.64 -6.89
CA ALA A 291 -29.07 11.85 -7.61
C ALA A 291 -27.93 12.86 -7.86
N ALA A 292 -26.83 12.76 -7.10
CA ALA A 292 -25.72 13.71 -7.19
C ALA A 292 -24.97 13.64 -8.54
N PRO A 293 -24.55 14.78 -9.11
CA PRO A 293 -23.82 14.83 -10.40
C PRO A 293 -22.57 13.95 -10.40
N ARG A 294 -22.50 13.01 -11.35
CA ARG A 294 -21.41 12.03 -11.47
C ARG A 294 -20.12 12.62 -12.04
N VAL A 295 -19.01 11.95 -11.74
CA VAL A 295 -17.69 12.23 -12.31
C VAL A 295 -17.39 11.18 -13.37
N ALA A 296 -17.10 11.64 -14.59
CA ALA A 296 -16.62 10.80 -15.68
C ALA A 296 -15.08 10.84 -15.77
N ALA A 297 -14.50 9.75 -16.23
CA ALA A 297 -13.07 9.65 -16.50
C ALA A 297 -12.75 10.06 -17.94
N ASP A 298 -11.51 10.49 -18.15
CA ASP A 298 -10.91 10.71 -19.45
C ASP A 298 -10.31 9.39 -19.93
N ALA A 299 -10.84 8.83 -21.03
CA ALA A 299 -10.42 7.51 -21.52
C ALA A 299 -8.89 7.37 -21.77
N PRO A 300 -8.17 8.39 -22.30
CA PRO A 300 -6.71 8.33 -22.39
C PRO A 300 -6.02 8.20 -21.02
N ALA A 301 -6.50 8.91 -20.00
CA ALA A 301 -5.93 8.86 -18.66
C ALA A 301 -6.15 7.49 -18.01
N VAL A 302 -7.33 6.88 -18.20
CA VAL A 302 -7.60 5.50 -17.75
C VAL A 302 -6.63 4.52 -18.38
N ARG A 303 -6.39 4.61 -19.71
CA ARG A 303 -5.45 3.72 -20.41
C ARG A 303 -4.03 3.87 -19.89
N TRP A 304 -3.58 5.10 -19.66
CA TRP A 304 -2.26 5.35 -19.09
C TRP A 304 -2.13 4.75 -17.69
N LEU A 305 -3.11 4.96 -16.82
CA LEU A 305 -3.05 4.44 -15.45
C LEU A 305 -3.14 2.92 -15.42
N HIS A 306 -3.94 2.31 -16.29
CA HIS A 306 -3.96 0.87 -16.46
C HIS A 306 -2.59 0.34 -16.91
N GLU A 307 -1.99 0.96 -17.93
CA GLU A 307 -0.66 0.58 -18.42
C GLU A 307 0.42 0.70 -17.33
N TYR A 308 0.37 1.71 -16.46
CA TYR A 308 1.44 1.95 -15.48
C TYR A 308 1.02 1.68 -14.04
N GLY A 309 -0.07 0.99 -13.79
CA GLY A 309 -0.62 0.86 -12.45
C GLY A 309 -1.45 -0.38 -12.19
N ASP A 310 -1.82 -1.16 -13.22
CA ASP A 310 -2.66 -2.35 -13.04
C ASP A 310 -1.86 -3.61 -13.41
N PRO A 311 -1.62 -4.51 -12.43
CA PRO A 311 -1.11 -5.85 -12.72
C PRO A 311 -2.11 -6.61 -13.59
N ASN A 312 -1.61 -7.42 -14.52
CA ASN A 312 -2.45 -8.27 -15.36
C ASN A 312 -2.89 -9.58 -14.67
N GLY A 313 -2.33 -9.89 -13.49
CA GLY A 313 -2.68 -11.08 -12.70
C GLY A 313 -1.89 -12.33 -13.08
N HIS A 314 -0.95 -12.23 -14.03
CA HIS A 314 -0.18 -13.35 -14.53
C HIS A 314 1.24 -13.35 -13.97
N ALA A 315 1.39 -13.93 -12.78
CA ALA A 315 2.68 -14.16 -12.16
C ALA A 315 3.59 -15.01 -13.06
N LYS A 316 4.75 -14.46 -13.47
CA LYS A 316 5.80 -15.16 -14.23
C LYS A 316 6.82 -15.89 -13.34
N ALA A 317 6.75 -15.66 -12.03
CA ALA A 317 7.61 -16.22 -11.00
C ALA A 317 6.79 -16.40 -9.70
N PRO A 318 7.29 -17.18 -8.73
CA PRO A 318 6.72 -17.22 -7.39
C PRO A 318 6.52 -15.82 -6.79
N VAL A 319 5.33 -15.55 -6.27
CA VAL A 319 4.99 -14.29 -5.61
C VAL A 319 4.51 -14.59 -4.20
N VAL A 320 5.06 -13.87 -3.22
CA VAL A 320 4.49 -13.78 -1.87
C VAL A 320 3.96 -12.38 -1.67
N THR A 321 2.73 -12.26 -1.17
CA THR A 321 2.16 -10.97 -0.75
C THR A 321 2.01 -10.97 0.76
N LEU A 322 2.26 -9.84 1.42
CA LEU A 322 2.07 -9.68 2.86
C LEU A 322 1.25 -8.41 3.14
N HIS A 323 0.10 -8.55 3.81
CA HIS A 323 -0.83 -7.44 4.03
C HIS A 323 -1.33 -7.37 5.48
N ALA A 324 -1.41 -6.17 6.05
CA ALA A 324 -2.01 -5.96 7.36
C ALA A 324 -3.54 -5.85 7.23
N LEU A 325 -4.30 -6.48 8.14
CA LEU A 325 -5.77 -6.49 8.03
C LEU A 325 -6.42 -5.10 8.20
N GLY A 326 -5.78 -4.17 8.88
CA GLY A 326 -6.21 -2.77 9.02
C GLY A 326 -5.56 -1.81 8.02
N ASP A 327 -4.98 -2.31 6.94
CA ASP A 327 -4.37 -1.48 5.90
C ASP A 327 -5.44 -0.75 5.06
N PRO A 328 -5.39 0.58 4.91
CA PRO A 328 -6.38 1.35 4.15
C PRO A 328 -6.23 1.27 2.63
N THR A 329 -5.21 0.57 2.13
CA THR A 329 -5.24 0.09 0.74
C THR A 329 -6.32 -0.97 0.55
N GLY A 330 -6.64 -1.76 1.58
CA GLY A 330 -7.68 -2.79 1.58
C GLY A 330 -7.12 -4.17 1.24
N VAL A 331 -7.37 -5.16 2.09
CA VAL A 331 -6.88 -6.54 1.92
C VAL A 331 -7.43 -7.21 0.65
N GLU A 332 -8.57 -6.75 0.15
CA GLU A 332 -9.22 -7.19 -1.08
C GLU A 332 -8.36 -6.88 -2.31
N HIS A 333 -7.48 -5.88 -2.26
CA HIS A 333 -6.50 -5.64 -3.33
C HIS A 333 -5.50 -6.77 -3.44
N SER A 334 -4.95 -7.22 -2.32
CA SER A 334 -4.01 -8.35 -2.31
C SER A 334 -4.72 -9.65 -2.68
N GLY A 335 -5.99 -9.80 -2.27
CA GLY A 335 -6.86 -10.92 -2.65
C GLY A 335 -7.02 -11.10 -4.16
N ALA A 336 -7.03 -10.01 -4.93
CA ALA A 336 -7.22 -10.04 -6.38
C ALA A 336 -6.03 -10.63 -7.16
N TYR A 337 -4.83 -10.62 -6.58
CA TYR A 337 -3.65 -11.22 -7.18
C TYR A 337 -3.46 -12.63 -6.62
N ALA A 338 -4.00 -13.62 -7.32
CA ALA A 338 -4.04 -15.01 -6.88
C ALA A 338 -3.65 -15.97 -8.01
N GLY A 339 -3.14 -17.14 -7.65
CA GLY A 339 -2.73 -18.17 -8.62
C GLY A 339 -1.90 -19.26 -7.97
N ARG A 340 -1.56 -20.30 -8.74
CA ARG A 340 -0.75 -21.43 -8.26
C ARG A 340 0.59 -20.99 -7.67
N ASP A 341 1.22 -19.99 -8.30
CA ASP A 341 2.51 -19.46 -7.92
C ASP A 341 2.42 -18.24 -7.01
N VAL A 342 1.23 -17.94 -6.47
CA VAL A 342 1.02 -16.84 -5.52
C VAL A 342 0.68 -17.38 -4.13
N ARG A 343 1.35 -16.84 -3.11
CA ARG A 343 1.04 -17.07 -1.70
C ARG A 343 0.68 -15.76 -1.03
N GLN A 344 -0.58 -15.65 -0.62
CA GLN A 344 -1.07 -14.51 0.14
C GLN A 344 -0.87 -14.76 1.65
N LEU A 345 -0.20 -13.83 2.31
CA LEU A 345 0.00 -13.82 3.76
C LEU A 345 -0.66 -12.58 4.35
N PHE A 346 -1.19 -12.72 5.55
CA PHE A 346 -1.84 -11.64 6.27
C PHE A 346 -1.32 -11.56 7.69
N VAL A 347 -1.25 -10.33 8.22
CA VAL A 347 -0.99 -10.07 9.63
C VAL A 347 -2.16 -9.33 10.26
N ASN A 348 -2.58 -9.77 11.44
CA ASN A 348 -3.64 -9.14 12.20
C ASN A 348 -3.14 -7.85 12.87
N ARG A 349 -2.95 -6.79 12.07
CA ARG A 349 -2.50 -5.47 12.54
C ARG A 349 -3.28 -4.32 11.93
N ALA A 350 -3.36 -3.23 12.69
CA ALA A 350 -3.87 -1.94 12.25
C ALA A 350 -2.86 -1.22 11.33
N GLY A 351 -3.35 -0.37 10.43
CA GLY A 351 -2.53 0.60 9.71
C GLY A 351 -1.87 0.10 8.42
N HIS A 352 -1.35 1.05 7.64
CA HIS A 352 -0.73 0.79 6.34
C HIS A 352 0.67 0.20 6.48
N CYS A 353 0.93 -0.93 5.80
CA CYS A 353 2.23 -1.61 5.81
C CYS A 353 2.74 -2.00 7.22
N MET A 354 1.84 -2.36 8.14
CA MET A 354 2.21 -2.71 9.51
C MET A 354 2.59 -4.19 9.67
N HIS A 355 3.66 -4.57 8.99
CA HIS A 355 4.41 -5.82 9.15
C HIS A 355 5.78 -5.54 9.77
N THR A 356 6.24 -6.42 10.65
CA THR A 356 7.55 -6.33 11.31
C THR A 356 8.67 -6.84 10.40
N ALA A 357 9.92 -6.47 10.69
CA ALA A 357 11.08 -6.99 9.96
C ALA A 357 11.18 -8.52 10.04
N ALA A 358 10.83 -9.10 11.20
CA ALA A 358 10.76 -10.55 11.39
C ALA A 358 9.77 -11.23 10.42
N GLU A 359 8.61 -10.62 10.19
CA GLU A 359 7.58 -11.20 9.29
C GLU A 359 7.93 -11.00 7.82
N GLU A 360 8.55 -9.87 7.46
CA GLU A 360 9.10 -9.65 6.12
C GLU A 360 10.16 -10.73 5.78
N LEU A 361 11.03 -11.07 6.75
CA LEU A 361 12.02 -12.13 6.59
C LEU A 361 11.38 -13.51 6.44
N VAL A 362 10.38 -13.84 7.25
CA VAL A 362 9.66 -15.12 7.12
C VAL A 362 8.94 -15.21 5.77
N ALA A 363 8.35 -14.12 5.28
CA ALA A 363 7.74 -14.06 3.95
C ALA A 363 8.78 -14.26 2.83
N LEU A 364 9.96 -13.65 2.96
CA LEU A 364 11.08 -13.83 2.03
C LEU A 364 11.63 -15.27 2.04
N GLU A 365 11.76 -15.89 3.21
CA GLU A 365 12.18 -17.28 3.34
C GLU A 365 11.17 -18.23 2.68
N LEU A 366 9.87 -18.00 2.90
CA LEU A 366 8.81 -18.76 2.26
C LEU A 366 8.89 -18.67 0.73
N LEU A 367 9.15 -17.47 0.22
CA LEU A 367 9.37 -17.24 -1.21
C LEU A 367 10.60 -18.02 -1.71
N GLN A 368 11.71 -17.96 -0.99
CA GLN A 368 12.94 -18.67 -1.40
C GLN A 368 12.83 -20.19 -1.34
N ASP A 369 12.09 -20.73 -0.37
CA ASP A 369 11.77 -22.15 -0.31
C ASP A 369 10.97 -22.57 -1.55
N ARG A 370 10.00 -21.75 -1.96
CA ARG A 370 9.25 -21.98 -3.20
C ARG A 370 10.13 -21.94 -4.44
N ILE A 371 11.02 -20.95 -4.55
CA ILE A 371 11.97 -20.83 -5.66
C ILE A 371 12.90 -22.05 -5.72
N SER A 372 13.40 -22.51 -4.57
CA SER A 372 14.42 -23.56 -4.50
C SER A 372 13.84 -24.96 -4.69
N THR A 373 12.64 -25.20 -4.16
CA THR A 373 12.05 -26.55 -4.07
C THR A 373 10.88 -26.77 -5.03
N GLY A 374 10.34 -25.70 -5.61
CA GLY A 374 9.11 -25.75 -6.40
C GLY A 374 7.87 -26.08 -5.58
N ARG A 375 7.91 -25.97 -4.23
CA ARG A 375 6.80 -26.25 -3.31
C ARG A 375 6.68 -25.16 -2.25
N TRP A 376 5.45 -24.84 -1.85
CA TRP A 376 5.21 -24.00 -0.68
C TRP A 376 5.39 -24.88 0.57
N PRO A 377 6.35 -24.60 1.47
CA PRO A 377 6.53 -25.39 2.67
C PRO A 377 5.34 -25.21 3.62
N ALA A 378 4.98 -26.27 4.32
CA ALA A 378 4.12 -26.16 5.49
C ALA A 378 4.98 -25.68 6.67
N ARG A 379 4.66 -24.52 7.23
CA ARG A 379 5.44 -23.89 8.30
C ARG A 379 4.50 -23.09 9.21
N ASP A 380 4.74 -23.15 10.51
CA ASP A 380 4.17 -22.19 11.45
C ASP A 380 4.92 -20.86 11.31
N LEU A 381 4.28 -19.89 10.66
CA LEU A 381 4.86 -18.59 10.36
C LEU A 381 5.05 -17.73 11.62
N ASN A 382 4.17 -17.87 12.62
CA ASN A 382 4.29 -17.13 13.87
C ASN A 382 5.45 -17.67 14.71
N ALA A 383 5.58 -19.00 14.79
CA ALA A 383 6.74 -19.61 15.46
C ALA A 383 8.05 -19.22 14.77
N ALA A 384 8.09 -19.20 13.43
CA ALA A 384 9.27 -18.77 12.69
C ALA A 384 9.63 -17.30 12.97
N ALA A 385 8.65 -16.38 12.94
CA ALA A 385 8.90 -14.97 13.23
C ALA A 385 9.29 -14.73 14.71
N ALA A 386 8.78 -15.56 15.63
CA ALA A 386 9.13 -15.48 17.06
C ALA A 386 10.58 -15.89 17.36
N GLN A 387 11.24 -16.62 16.45
CA GLN A 387 12.67 -16.96 16.59
C GLN A 387 13.59 -15.76 16.38
N HIS A 388 13.09 -14.66 15.80
CA HIS A 388 13.83 -13.42 15.68
C HIS A 388 13.75 -12.58 16.97
N GLY A 389 14.83 -11.86 17.26
CA GLY A 389 14.93 -11.03 18.45
C GLY A 389 13.87 -9.92 18.50
N PRO A 390 13.59 -9.35 19.68
CA PRO A 390 12.58 -8.31 19.85
C PRO A 390 12.83 -7.07 18.98
N GLU A 391 14.09 -6.75 18.67
CA GLU A 391 14.49 -5.66 17.77
C GLU A 391 13.93 -5.81 16.34
N MET A 392 13.70 -7.05 15.89
CA MET A 392 13.10 -7.35 14.59
C MET A 392 11.57 -7.27 14.59
N ARG A 393 10.97 -7.04 15.77
CA ARG A 393 9.52 -7.05 16.01
C ARG A 393 9.00 -5.70 16.51
N VAL A 394 9.73 -4.62 16.24
CA VAL A 394 9.31 -3.26 16.59
C VAL A 394 8.42 -2.69 15.49
N LEU A 395 7.30 -2.08 15.88
CA LEU A 395 6.47 -1.25 15.01
C LEU A 395 6.35 0.15 15.55
N GLN A 396 6.31 1.10 14.62
CA GLN A 396 6.14 2.51 14.91
C GLN A 396 4.77 2.98 14.46
N ASP A 397 4.02 3.58 15.37
CA ASP A 397 2.76 4.24 15.08
C ASP A 397 3.00 5.71 14.77
N TRP A 398 2.98 6.06 13.49
CA TRP A 398 3.13 7.43 12.99
C TRP A 398 1.89 8.30 13.20
N THR A 399 0.79 7.72 13.68
CA THR A 399 -0.47 8.44 13.92
C THR A 399 -0.52 9.08 15.31
N THR A 400 0.50 8.86 16.14
CA THR A 400 0.67 9.51 17.46
C THR A 400 1.77 10.57 17.39
N THR A 401 1.75 11.53 18.32
CA THR A 401 2.79 12.56 18.44
C THR A 401 3.28 12.63 19.89
N PRO A 402 4.55 12.26 20.17
CA PRO A 402 5.52 11.66 19.26
C PRO A 402 5.09 10.27 18.73
N PRO A 403 5.70 9.75 17.66
CA PRO A 403 5.44 8.38 17.20
C PRO A 403 5.73 7.36 18.31
N ARG A 404 4.81 6.42 18.54
CA ARG A 404 4.93 5.38 19.57
C ARG A 404 5.56 4.12 18.97
N GLU A 405 6.64 3.65 19.57
CA GLU A 405 7.32 2.43 19.16
C GLU A 405 7.13 1.33 20.19
N GLU A 406 6.67 0.16 19.75
CA GLU A 406 6.52 -1.01 20.63
C GLU A 406 6.98 -2.30 19.96
N THR A 407 7.49 -3.22 20.77
CA THR A 407 7.72 -4.60 20.36
C THR A 407 6.39 -5.33 20.36
N VAL A 408 6.03 -5.92 19.22
CA VAL A 408 4.78 -6.68 19.06
C VAL A 408 5.05 -8.17 18.89
N ALA A 409 4.06 -9.00 19.20
CA ALA A 409 4.11 -10.42 18.83
C ALA A 409 3.99 -10.57 17.29
N PRO A 410 4.51 -11.68 16.73
CA PRO A 410 4.15 -12.09 15.37
C PRO A 410 2.63 -12.18 15.21
N GLY A 411 2.13 -11.68 14.08
CA GLY A 411 0.70 -11.48 13.84
C GLY A 411 0.15 -12.27 12.67
N PHE A 412 0.86 -13.26 12.11
CA PHE A 412 0.37 -14.02 10.96
C PHE A 412 -0.98 -14.66 11.26
N VAL A 413 -1.91 -14.52 10.33
CA VAL A 413 -3.29 -15.00 10.46
C VAL A 413 -3.78 -15.56 9.13
N THR A 414 -4.64 -16.57 9.18
CA THR A 414 -5.37 -17.03 8.00
C THR A 414 -6.50 -16.04 7.73
N HIS A 415 -6.56 -15.52 6.52
CA HIS A 415 -7.62 -14.62 6.09
C HIS A 415 -7.97 -14.87 4.63
N HIS A 416 -9.25 -14.73 4.32
CA HIS A 416 -9.79 -14.84 2.96
C HIS A 416 -10.46 -13.51 2.65
N PRO A 417 -9.82 -12.63 1.85
CA PRO A 417 -10.39 -11.34 1.53
C PRO A 417 -11.79 -11.49 0.92
N GLY A 418 -12.71 -10.63 1.35
CA GLY A 418 -14.04 -10.56 0.78
C GLY A 418 -14.04 -10.08 -0.67
N PRO A 419 -15.21 -10.06 -1.34
CA PRO A 419 -15.30 -9.42 -2.64
C PRO A 419 -14.97 -7.94 -2.51
N PHE A 420 -14.31 -7.41 -3.53
CA PHE A 420 -14.06 -5.98 -3.59
C PHE A 420 -15.39 -5.20 -3.70
N PRO A 421 -15.59 -4.08 -2.96
CA PRO A 421 -16.85 -3.33 -3.02
C PRO A 421 -17.20 -2.85 -4.43
N ARG A 422 -16.19 -2.32 -5.12
CA ARG A 422 -16.21 -1.94 -6.53
C ARG A 422 -16.11 -3.19 -7.43
N PRO A 423 -17.16 -3.59 -8.18
CA PRO A 423 -17.06 -4.71 -9.13
C PRO A 423 -15.95 -4.48 -10.16
#